data_AF-A0A382V5A7-F1
#
_entry.id   AF-A0A382V5A7-F1
#
_cell.length_a   1.000
_cell.length_b   1.000
_cell.length_c   1.000
_cell.angle_alpha   90.00
_cell.angle_beta   90.00
_cell.angle_gamma   90.00
#
_symmetry.space_group_name_H-M   'P 1'
#
loop_
_entity.id
_entity.type
_entity.pdbx_description
1 polymer ?
#
loop_
_entity_poly.entity_id
_entity_poly.type
_entity_poly.pdbx_seq_one_letter_code
_entity_poly.pdbx_strand_id
1 'polypeptide(L)'
;MISLNDTHDPKLTSWVTSANQKSSDFPVQNLPIGIFRRTGSEEIFRGGVAIGDQILDVGQAIDAGLLEGDVASACMASSLNQLMAMKRTDWQDLRSQVSRLLRAGGPEEQA
;
A
#
# COMPACT_ATOMS: atom_id res chain seq x y z
N MET A 1 -2.33 -21.63 -13.28
CA MET A 1 -2.99 -21.86 -11.98
C MET A 1 -2.98 -20.52 -11.26
N ILE A 2 -4.12 -19.83 -11.15
CA ILE A 2 -4.18 -18.52 -10.50
C ILE A 2 -4.02 -18.79 -9.00
N SER A 3 -2.82 -18.57 -8.46
CA SER A 3 -2.61 -18.62 -7.01
C SER A 3 -3.52 -17.56 -6.40
N LEU A 4 -4.47 -17.97 -5.56
CA LEU A 4 -5.29 -17.03 -4.79
C LEU A 4 -4.29 -16.23 -3.94
N ASN A 5 -4.12 -14.93 -4.20
CA ASN A 5 -3.22 -14.11 -3.41
C ASN A 5 -3.74 -14.10 -1.97
N ASP A 6 -2.94 -14.55 -0.99
CA ASP A 6 -3.30 -14.59 0.44
C ASP A 6 -3.84 -13.25 0.97
N THR A 7 -3.47 -12.15 0.32
CA THR A 7 -3.96 -10.78 0.55
C THR A 7 -5.48 -10.59 0.43
N HIS A 8 -6.22 -11.56 -0.12
CA HIS A 8 -7.68 -11.51 -0.23
C HIS A 8 -8.39 -12.31 0.86
N ASP A 9 -7.67 -12.92 1.81
CA ASP A 9 -8.30 -13.64 2.90
C ASP A 9 -9.16 -12.67 3.75
N PRO A 10 -10.49 -12.89 3.87
CA PRO A 10 -11.40 -12.04 4.64
C PRO A 10 -11.11 -12.08 6.14
N LYS A 11 -10.29 -13.03 6.63
CA LYS A 11 -9.85 -13.09 8.03
C LYS A 11 -8.66 -12.18 8.32
N LEU A 12 -8.01 -11.62 7.29
CA LEU A 12 -6.96 -10.63 7.50
C LEU A 12 -7.54 -9.36 8.10
N THR A 13 -6.89 -8.89 9.16
CA THR A 13 -7.16 -7.62 9.81
C THR A 13 -5.92 -6.76 9.73
N SER A 14 -6.09 -5.45 9.77
CA SER A 14 -5.00 -4.49 9.83
C SER A 14 -4.78 -4.00 11.26
N TRP A 15 -3.56 -3.63 11.61
CA TRP A 15 -3.33 -2.85 12.83
C TRP A 15 -3.92 -1.43 12.71
N VAL A 16 -4.17 -0.96 11.49
CA VAL A 16 -4.98 0.23 11.23
C VAL A 16 -6.44 -0.07 11.57
N THR A 17 -6.88 0.41 12.74
CA THR A 17 -8.20 0.06 13.30
C THR A 17 -9.37 0.49 12.39
N SER A 18 -9.26 1.62 11.70
CA SER A 18 -10.28 2.11 10.77
C SER A 18 -10.47 1.20 9.55
N ALA A 19 -9.44 0.45 9.14
CA ALA A 19 -9.52 -0.50 8.04
C ALA A 19 -10.30 -1.77 8.40
N ASN A 20 -10.49 -2.07 9.69
CA ASN A 20 -11.23 -3.24 10.16
C ASN A 20 -12.75 -3.00 10.28
N GLN A 21 -13.21 -1.77 10.02
CA GLN A 21 -14.64 -1.45 10.09
C GLN A 21 -15.39 -2.08 8.91
N LYS A 22 -16.57 -2.66 9.17
CA LYS A 22 -17.42 -3.25 8.12
C LYS A 22 -17.85 -2.27 7.02
N SER A 23 -17.89 -0.98 7.33
CA SER A 23 -18.22 0.10 6.41
C SER A 23 -17.00 0.73 5.74
N SER A 24 -15.80 0.20 5.97
CA SER A 24 -14.59 0.74 5.35
C SER A 24 -14.53 0.31 3.89
N ASP A 25 -14.42 1.29 2.98
CA ASP A 25 -14.15 1.06 1.56
C ASP A 25 -12.70 0.62 1.31
N PHE A 26 -11.82 0.80 2.30
CA PHE A 26 -10.38 0.56 2.20
C PHE A 26 -9.88 -0.45 3.23
N PRO A 27 -10.38 -1.69 3.25
CA PRO A 27 -9.84 -2.72 4.12
C PRO A 27 -8.48 -3.23 3.58
N VAL A 28 -7.76 -4.02 4.37
CA VAL A 28 -6.44 -4.60 3.99
C VAL A 28 -6.51 -5.49 2.74
N GLN A 29 -7.72 -5.91 2.34
CA GLN A 29 -7.97 -6.66 1.10
C GLN A 29 -8.09 -5.75 -0.13
N ASN A 30 -8.31 -4.45 0.00
CA ASN A 30 -8.46 -3.55 -1.15
C ASN A 30 -7.09 -3.01 -1.60
N LEU A 31 -6.38 -2.29 -0.71
CA LEU A 31 -5.06 -1.69 -0.96
C LEU A 31 -4.93 -0.98 -2.32
N PRO A 32 -5.79 -0.01 -2.66
CA PRO A 32 -5.67 0.73 -3.90
C PRO A 32 -4.49 1.69 -3.84
N ILE A 33 -3.73 1.76 -4.94
CA ILE A 33 -2.63 2.70 -5.12
C ILE A 33 -3.15 3.95 -5.83
N GLY A 34 -2.82 5.11 -5.27
CA GLY A 34 -3.17 6.42 -5.82
C GLY A 34 -2.03 7.40 -5.67
N ILE A 35 -2.14 8.54 -6.36
CA ILE A 35 -1.22 9.66 -6.19
C ILE A 35 -1.87 10.67 -5.25
N PHE A 36 -1.15 11.06 -4.20
CA PHE A 36 -1.64 11.99 -3.19
C PHE A 36 -0.63 13.10 -2.91
N ARG A 37 -1.12 14.14 -2.25
CA ARG A 37 -0.40 15.31 -1.77
C ARG A 37 -1.10 15.79 -0.50
N ARG A 38 -0.34 16.22 0.51
CA ARG A 38 -0.94 16.82 1.71
C ARG A 38 -1.59 18.16 1.36
N THR A 39 -2.83 18.36 1.81
CA THR A 39 -3.55 19.62 1.60
C THR A 39 -2.75 20.77 2.22
N GLY A 40 -2.49 21.82 1.45
CA GLY A 40 -1.75 23.00 1.91
C GLY A 40 -0.22 22.82 1.98
N SER A 41 0.34 21.75 1.42
CA SER A 41 1.80 21.62 1.26
C SER A 41 2.25 21.87 -0.19
N GLU A 42 3.50 22.29 -0.34
CA GLU A 42 4.22 22.34 -1.64
C GLU A 42 4.89 21.00 -1.98
N GLU A 43 4.50 19.92 -1.29
CA GLU A 43 5.05 18.59 -1.58
C GLU A 43 4.69 18.14 -2.99
N ILE A 44 5.63 17.42 -3.60
CA ILE A 44 5.40 16.76 -4.88
C ILE A 44 4.40 15.63 -4.68
N PHE A 45 3.49 15.51 -5.65
CA PHE A 45 2.59 14.37 -5.75
C PHE A 45 3.38 13.06 -5.77
N ARG A 46 2.94 12.10 -4.96
CA ARG A 46 3.61 10.80 -4.82
C ARG A 46 2.62 9.67 -4.60
N GLY A 47 3.08 8.45 -4.81
CA GLY A 47 2.33 7.23 -4.62
C GLY A 47 2.02 6.94 -3.15
N GLY A 48 0.76 6.60 -2.90
CA GLY A 48 0.28 6.16 -1.60
C GLY A 48 -0.72 5.03 -1.74
N VAL A 49 -0.85 4.22 -0.68
CA VAL A 49 -1.85 3.16 -0.58
C VAL A 49 -2.91 3.56 0.43
N ALA A 50 -4.19 3.56 0.03
CA ALA A 50 -5.27 3.86 0.96
C ALA A 50 -5.56 2.66 1.89
N ILE A 51 -5.70 2.94 3.18
CA ILE A 51 -6.01 1.95 4.22
C ILE A 51 -6.87 2.60 5.31
N GLY A 52 -8.12 2.14 5.43
CA GLY A 52 -9.12 2.76 6.30
C GLY A 52 -9.34 4.23 5.96
N ASP A 53 -9.08 5.10 6.94
CA ASP A 53 -9.12 6.56 6.82
C ASP A 53 -7.72 7.19 6.58
N GLN A 54 -6.71 6.37 6.36
CA GLN A 54 -5.32 6.76 6.24
C GLN A 54 -4.74 6.41 4.86
N ILE A 55 -3.59 7.01 4.56
CA ILE A 55 -2.81 6.72 3.37
C ILE A 55 -1.40 6.35 3.82
N LEU A 56 -0.95 5.14 3.45
CA LEU A 56 0.44 4.73 3.57
C LEU A 56 1.24 5.44 2.48
N ASP A 57 2.21 6.25 2.90
CA ASP A 57 3.16 6.93 2.01
C ASP A 57 4.22 5.92 1.53
N VAL A 58 4.14 5.52 0.26
CA VAL A 58 5.05 4.49 -0.27
C VAL A 58 6.49 5.00 -0.30
N GLY A 59 6.71 6.30 -0.55
CA GLY A 59 8.03 6.91 -0.53
C GLY A 59 8.69 6.80 0.85
N GLN A 60 7.97 7.19 1.90
CA GLN A 60 8.50 7.09 3.26
C GLN A 60 8.70 5.64 3.72
N ALA A 61 7.84 4.72 3.30
CA ALA A 61 8.00 3.30 3.62
C ALA A 61 9.27 2.70 2.96
N ILE A 62 9.68 3.20 1.79
CA ILE A 62 10.96 2.82 1.16
C ILE A 62 12.14 3.42 1.92
N ASP A 63 12.07 4.71 2.26
CA ASP A 63 13.13 5.39 3.01
C ASP A 63 13.37 4.73 4.37
N ALA A 64 12.31 4.17 4.98
CA ALA A 64 12.36 3.39 6.20
C ALA A 64 12.83 1.93 6.01
N GLY A 65 13.03 1.47 4.77
CA GLY A 65 13.42 0.09 4.44
C GLY A 65 12.30 -0.94 4.65
N LEU A 66 11.04 -0.51 4.68
CA LEU A 66 9.86 -1.37 4.87
C LEU A 66 9.28 -1.89 3.55
N LEU A 67 9.57 -1.21 2.44
CA LEU A 67 9.19 -1.62 1.09
C LEU A 67 10.40 -1.63 0.16
N GLU A 68 10.48 -2.65 -0.68
CA GLU A 68 11.57 -2.84 -1.64
C GLU A 68 11.03 -3.14 -3.06
N GLY A 69 11.84 -2.80 -4.07
CA GLY A 69 11.61 -3.18 -5.48
C GLY A 69 11.29 -2.02 -6.42
N ASP A 70 11.25 -2.33 -7.73
CA ASP A 70 11.11 -1.33 -8.80
C ASP A 70 9.79 -0.55 -8.75
N VAL A 71 8.73 -1.14 -8.19
CA VAL A 71 7.42 -0.47 -8.03
C VAL A 71 7.48 0.63 -7.00
N ALA A 72 8.32 0.43 -5.99
CA ALA A 72 8.52 1.38 -4.93
C ALA A 72 9.14 2.67 -5.51
N SER A 73 10.17 2.54 -6.37
CA SER A 73 10.75 3.66 -7.13
C SER A 73 9.75 4.33 -8.07
N ALA A 74 8.89 3.56 -8.74
CA ALA A 74 7.84 4.10 -9.60
C ALA A 74 6.76 4.89 -8.83
N CYS A 75 6.56 4.59 -7.53
CA CYS A 75 5.67 5.36 -6.66
C CYS A 75 6.23 6.74 -6.30
N MET A 76 7.52 7.02 -6.51
CA MET A 76 8.08 8.37 -6.32
C MET A 76 7.77 9.31 -7.49
N ALA A 77 7.25 8.78 -8.61
CA ALA A 77 6.86 9.59 -9.75
C ALA A 77 5.59 10.41 -9.45
N SER A 78 5.50 11.59 -10.06
CA SER A 78 4.33 12.48 -9.95
C SER A 78 3.08 11.99 -10.70
N SER A 79 3.16 10.82 -11.35
CA SER A 79 2.06 10.25 -12.13
C SER A 79 2.04 8.72 -12.05
N LEU A 80 0.85 8.13 -12.18
CA LEU A 80 0.63 6.68 -12.23
C LEU A 80 1.16 6.04 -13.52
N ASN A 81 1.61 6.80 -14.52
CA ASN A 81 1.99 6.26 -15.82
C ASN A 81 3.13 5.24 -15.72
N GLN A 82 4.13 5.50 -14.86
CA GLN A 82 5.22 4.55 -14.67
C GLN A 82 4.75 3.29 -13.96
N LEU A 83 3.95 3.44 -12.90
CA LEU A 83 3.28 2.33 -12.21
C LEU A 83 2.46 1.47 -13.19
N MET A 84 1.65 2.09 -14.03
CA MET A 84 0.80 1.39 -15.02
C MET A 84 1.59 0.70 -16.13
N ALA A 85 2.82 1.14 -16.39
CA ALA A 85 3.71 0.50 -17.36
C ALA A 85 4.44 -0.73 -16.79
N MET A 86 4.37 -0.96 -15.47
CA MET A 86 5.03 -2.08 -14.80
C MET A 86 4.33 -3.41 -15.06
N LYS A 87 5.07 -4.49 -14.86
CA LYS A 87 4.51 -5.83 -15.04
C LYS A 87 3.62 -6.17 -13.85
N ARG A 88 2.64 -7.03 -14.11
CA ARG A 88 1.73 -7.54 -13.08
C ARG A 88 2.49 -8.18 -11.89
N THR A 89 3.64 -8.79 -12.14
CA THR A 89 4.50 -9.38 -11.10
C THR A 89 4.92 -8.34 -10.07
N ASP A 90 5.32 -7.17 -10.56
CA ASP A 90 5.84 -6.10 -9.71
C ASP A 90 4.71 -5.59 -8.80
N TRP A 91 3.51 -5.40 -9.34
CA TRP A 91 2.31 -5.06 -8.58
C TRP A 91 1.92 -6.11 -7.53
N GLN A 92 2.10 -7.39 -7.84
CA GLN A 92 1.83 -8.48 -6.90
C GLN A 92 2.82 -8.46 -5.73
N ASP A 93 4.10 -8.18 -6.01
CA ASP A 93 5.14 -8.09 -4.99
C ASP A 93 4.90 -6.90 -4.06
N LEU A 94 4.60 -5.71 -4.61
CA LEU A 94 4.25 -4.54 -3.81
C LEU A 94 3.02 -4.82 -2.94
N ARG A 95 1.96 -5.38 -3.52
CA ARG A 95 0.73 -5.71 -2.77
C ARG A 95 1.01 -6.71 -1.65
N SER A 96 1.85 -7.71 -1.88
CA SER A 96 2.25 -8.69 -0.87
C SER A 96 2.98 -8.03 0.30
N GLN A 97 3.96 -7.16 0.00
CA GLN A 97 4.71 -6.41 1.01
C GLN A 97 3.81 -5.48 1.82
N VAL A 98 3.00 -4.65 1.15
CA VAL A 98 2.08 -3.73 1.82
C VAL A 98 1.03 -4.47 2.65
N SER A 99 0.52 -5.59 2.16
CA SER A 99 -0.42 -6.43 2.92
C SER A 99 0.24 -7.05 4.15
N ARG A 100 1.54 -7.36 4.14
CA ARG A 100 2.28 -7.85 5.32
C ARG A 100 2.51 -6.72 6.30
N LEU A 101 3.01 -5.59 5.81
CA LEU A 101 3.24 -4.36 6.56
C LEU A 101 2.01 -3.91 7.34
N LEU A 102 0.85 -3.94 6.69
CA LEU A 102 -0.39 -3.43 7.28
C LEU A 102 -1.18 -4.50 8.06
N ARG A 103 -0.75 -5.76 8.10
CA ARG A 103 -1.49 -6.85 8.77
C ARG A 103 -1.29 -6.80 10.29
N ALA A 104 -2.37 -6.98 11.04
CA ALA A 104 -2.33 -7.12 12.49
C ALA A 104 -1.54 -8.38 12.92
N GLY A 105 -0.68 -8.25 13.94
CA GLY A 105 0.21 -9.31 14.40
C GLY A 105 1.45 -9.53 13.52
N GLY A 106 1.71 -8.63 12.55
CA GLY A 106 2.97 -8.58 11.82
C GLY A 106 4.10 -7.98 12.68
N PRO A 107 5.36 -8.34 12.43
CA PRO A 107 6.50 -7.76 13.15
C PRO A 107 6.60 -6.24 12.96
N GLU A 108 6.04 -5.71 11.88
CA GLU A 108 6.08 -4.30 11.52
C GLU A 108 4.99 -3.46 12.23
N GLU A 109 4.08 -4.07 13.01
CA GLU A 109 3.09 -3.36 13.84
C GLU A 109 3.74 -2.48 14.94
N GLN A 110 5.01 -2.73 15.27
CA GLN A 110 5.76 -2.04 16.33
C GLN A 110 6.80 -1.02 15.81
N ALA A 111 6.91 -0.85 14.49
CA ALA A 111 7.86 0.08 13.86
C ALA A 111 7.29 1.49 13.74
#